data_AF-A0A850KNU7-F1
#
_entry.id   AF-A0A850KNU7-F1
#
_cell.length_a   1.000
_cell.length_b   1.000
_cell.length_c   1.000
_cell.angle_alpha   90.00
_cell.angle_beta   90.00
_cell.angle_gamma   90.00
#
_symmetry.space_group_name_H-M   'P 1'
#
loop_
_entity.id
_entity.type
_entity.pdbx_description
1 polymer ?
#
loop_
_entity_poly.entity_id
_entity_poly.type
_entity_poly.pdbx_seq_one_letter_code
_entity_poly.pdbx_strand_id
1 'polypeptide(L)'
;MTSDNDNEPKSELRIKWPPFMDLMILIAVLVVVKQALIPVTLLYAGPISTTSAMIVGTVLLKRRGMGWRDLGFRKPEGWMRTAGLGVLVFVAIIATSGTAGYVADLLFEDVGTSGRFDHVEGDIAAYATVMLMVWTHAAIFEEALFRAFVINRVLATLGGGRAAEVFAVLFSATFFGYRHYYYQGMNGALTTGAIGLVLGLLYLWFGRRNIWPLVLGHGVINTIGMTARFLGVRGD
;
A
#
# COMPACT_ATOMS: atom_id res chain seq x y z
N MET A 1 0.95 -56.19 31.91
CA MET A 1 1.91 -56.02 30.80
C MET A 1 1.13 -55.34 29.67
N THR A 2 1.09 -54.01 29.70
CA THR A 2 1.88 -53.08 28.84
C THR A 2 1.48 -53.24 27.36
N SER A 3 1.01 -52.22 26.66
CA SER A 3 1.51 -50.84 26.64
C SER A 3 0.44 -49.86 26.15
N ASP A 4 0.31 -48.75 26.89
CA ASP A 4 -0.31 -47.52 26.41
C ASP A 4 0.43 -47.02 25.15
N ASN A 5 -0.37 -46.64 24.15
CA ASN A 5 0.11 -46.12 22.88
C ASN A 5 0.03 -44.58 22.96
N ASP A 6 1.00 -44.00 23.66
CA ASP A 6 1.17 -42.55 23.79
C ASP A 6 1.72 -41.97 22.48
N ASN A 7 0.84 -41.83 21.49
CA ASN A 7 1.08 -40.96 20.33
C ASN A 7 0.53 -39.56 20.63
N GLU A 8 1.10 -38.89 21.64
CA GLU A 8 0.97 -37.43 21.73
C GLU A 8 1.82 -36.80 20.62
N PRO A 9 1.24 -35.99 19.72
CA PRO A 9 2.03 -35.24 18.76
C PRO A 9 2.91 -34.25 19.52
N LYS A 10 4.23 -34.45 19.43
CA LYS A 10 5.25 -33.52 19.93
C LYS A 10 4.82 -32.11 19.52
N SER A 11 4.48 -31.27 20.50
CA SER A 11 4.23 -29.86 20.26
C SER A 11 5.53 -29.27 19.73
N GLU A 12 5.62 -29.12 18.41
CA GLU A 12 6.70 -28.35 17.80
C GLU A 12 6.73 -27.01 18.52
N LEU A 13 7.83 -26.73 19.24
CA LEU A 13 8.15 -25.43 19.79
C LEU A 13 8.32 -24.44 18.63
N ARG A 14 7.20 -24.09 17.97
CA ARG A 14 7.12 -23.01 17.00
C ARG A 14 7.27 -21.74 17.81
N ILE A 15 8.47 -21.16 17.79
CA ILE A 15 8.74 -19.85 18.37
C ILE A 15 7.69 -18.88 17.80
N LYS A 16 6.70 -18.51 18.60
CA LYS A 16 5.61 -17.63 18.20
C LYS A 16 6.11 -16.20 18.27
N TRP A 17 6.57 -15.67 17.14
CA TRP A 17 6.98 -14.28 17.05
C TRP A 17 5.79 -13.35 17.35
N PRO A 18 5.93 -12.36 18.24
CA PRO A 18 4.95 -11.28 18.37
C PRO A 18 4.64 -10.62 17.01
N PRO A 19 3.42 -10.08 16.80
CA PRO A 19 3.01 -9.47 15.55
C PRO A 19 3.92 -8.32 15.08
N PHE A 20 4.53 -7.57 16.00
CA PHE A 20 5.42 -6.47 15.66
C PHE A 20 6.67 -6.92 14.88
N MET A 21 7.15 -8.16 15.07
CA MET A 21 8.30 -8.66 14.30
C MET A 21 7.97 -8.81 12.82
N ASP A 22 6.75 -9.26 12.48
CA ASP A 22 6.31 -9.31 11.09
C ASP A 22 6.27 -7.91 10.47
N LEU A 23 5.82 -6.92 11.26
CA LEU A 23 5.79 -5.52 10.85
C LEU A 23 7.21 -5.00 10.60
N MET A 24 8.13 -5.21 11.53
CA MET A 24 9.53 -4.78 11.41
C MET A 24 10.19 -5.39 10.16
N ILE A 25 9.99 -6.67 9.91
CA ILE A 25 10.55 -7.35 8.74
C ILE A 25 9.98 -6.79 7.44
N LEU A 26 8.66 -6.62 7.38
CA LEU A 26 8.03 -6.05 6.19
C LEU A 26 8.54 -4.64 5.90
N ILE A 27 8.61 -3.79 6.93
CA ILE A 27 9.12 -2.43 6.83
C ILE A 27 10.59 -2.43 6.43
N ALA A 28 11.42 -3.29 7.02
CA ALA A 28 12.82 -3.43 6.64
C ALA A 28 12.98 -3.79 5.16
N VAL A 29 12.19 -4.75 4.63
CA VAL A 29 12.21 -5.10 3.20
C VAL A 29 11.79 -3.91 2.34
N LEU A 30 10.70 -3.22 2.70
CA LEU A 30 10.22 -2.05 1.96
C LEU A 30 11.26 -0.93 1.91
N VAL A 31 11.99 -0.68 3.00
CA VAL A 31 13.02 0.35 3.08
C VAL A 31 14.30 -0.11 2.39
N VAL A 32 14.91 -1.21 2.82
CA VAL A 32 16.24 -1.64 2.38
C VAL A 32 16.29 -1.90 0.88
N VAL A 33 15.31 -2.65 0.33
CA VAL A 33 15.28 -2.95 -1.11
C VAL A 33 15.14 -1.66 -1.92
N LYS A 34 14.30 -0.72 -1.46
CA LYS A 34 14.11 0.55 -2.15
C LYS A 34 15.40 1.39 -2.11
N GLN A 35 16.00 1.55 -0.93
CA GLN A 35 17.21 2.37 -0.74
C GLN A 35 18.40 1.82 -1.53
N ALA A 36 18.54 0.49 -1.63
CA ALA A 36 19.57 -0.14 -2.43
C ALA A 36 19.40 0.12 -3.95
N LEU A 37 18.17 0.32 -4.42
CA LEU A 37 17.86 0.48 -5.85
C LEU A 37 17.76 1.93 -6.31
N ILE A 38 17.53 2.90 -5.41
CA ILE A 38 17.43 4.32 -5.78
C ILE A 38 18.65 4.81 -6.60
N PRO A 39 19.91 4.47 -6.25
CA PRO A 39 21.08 4.88 -7.05
C PRO A 39 21.13 4.30 -8.45
N VAL A 40 20.38 3.21 -8.71
CA VAL A 40 20.38 2.47 -9.98
C VAL A 40 19.18 2.84 -10.83
N THR A 41 18.00 3.02 -10.21
CA THR A 41 16.76 3.27 -10.93
C THR A 41 15.69 3.93 -10.05
N LEU A 42 15.28 5.14 -10.43
CA LEU A 42 14.13 5.81 -9.81
C LEU A 42 12.80 5.17 -10.20
N LEU A 43 12.67 4.68 -11.44
CA LEU A 43 11.44 4.07 -11.93
C LEU A 43 11.09 2.79 -11.17
N TYR A 44 12.03 1.85 -11.10
CA TYR A 44 11.80 0.49 -10.62
C TYR A 44 12.07 0.29 -9.11
N ALA A 45 12.73 1.21 -8.42
CA ALA A 45 13.02 1.06 -6.98
C ALA A 45 11.76 0.82 -6.13
N GLY A 46 10.69 1.57 -6.41
CA GLY A 46 9.36 1.32 -5.83
C GLY A 46 8.83 -0.08 -6.22
N PRO A 47 8.59 -0.35 -7.52
CA PRO A 47 8.19 -1.63 -8.10
C PRO A 47 8.84 -2.88 -7.49
N ILE A 48 10.16 -2.88 -7.38
CA ILE A 48 10.90 -4.04 -6.85
C ILE A 48 10.75 -4.14 -5.32
N SER A 49 10.73 -3.00 -4.62
CA SER A 49 10.52 -2.94 -3.17
C SER A 49 9.20 -3.55 -2.72
N THR A 50 8.04 -3.15 -3.29
CA THR A 50 6.78 -3.76 -2.83
C THR A 50 6.55 -5.17 -3.37
N THR A 51 7.10 -5.54 -4.53
CA THR A 51 7.09 -6.94 -4.97
C THR A 51 7.82 -7.83 -3.96
N SER A 52 9.00 -7.41 -3.51
CA SER A 52 9.76 -8.10 -2.48
C SER A 52 8.98 -8.18 -1.17
N ALA A 53 8.33 -7.07 -0.77
CA ALA A 53 7.50 -7.04 0.43
C ALA A 53 6.24 -7.90 0.31
N MET A 54 5.64 -8.04 -0.88
CA MET A 54 4.51 -8.94 -1.11
C MET A 54 4.92 -10.41 -0.95
N ILE A 55 6.09 -10.79 -1.47
CA ILE A 55 6.64 -12.15 -1.31
C ILE A 55 6.85 -12.42 0.19
N VAL A 56 7.57 -11.54 0.88
CA VAL A 56 7.88 -11.70 2.31
C VAL A 56 6.60 -11.65 3.15
N GLY A 57 5.70 -10.70 2.89
CA GLY A 57 4.40 -10.60 3.56
C GLY A 57 3.56 -11.86 3.39
N THR A 58 3.57 -12.47 2.21
CA THR A 58 2.88 -13.75 1.98
C THR A 58 3.47 -14.88 2.84
N VAL A 59 4.79 -14.96 2.95
CA VAL A 59 5.47 -15.95 3.80
C VAL A 59 5.13 -15.72 5.28
N LEU A 60 5.17 -14.47 5.74
CA LEU A 60 4.84 -14.09 7.12
C LEU A 60 3.39 -14.43 7.48
N LEU A 61 2.43 -14.17 6.58
CA LEU A 61 1.03 -14.55 6.78
C LEU A 61 0.85 -16.07 6.85
N LYS A 62 1.44 -16.81 5.90
CA LYS A 62 1.36 -18.28 5.85
C LYS A 62 1.92 -18.92 7.12
N ARG A 63 3.01 -18.40 7.67
CA ARG A 63 3.59 -18.86 8.95
C ARG A 63 2.61 -18.78 10.12
N ARG A 64 1.63 -17.86 10.05
CA ARG A 64 0.57 -17.68 11.05
C ARG A 64 -0.74 -18.39 10.69
N GLY A 65 -0.76 -19.21 9.64
CA GLY A 65 -1.99 -19.83 9.14
C GLY A 65 -2.98 -18.84 8.52
N MET A 66 -2.52 -17.66 8.12
CA MET A 66 -3.31 -16.63 7.45
C MET A 66 -2.96 -16.52 5.97
N GLY A 67 -3.85 -15.92 5.19
CA GLY A 67 -3.59 -15.44 3.84
C GLY A 67 -4.13 -14.03 3.60
N TRP A 68 -3.88 -13.49 2.41
CA TRP A 68 -4.37 -12.15 2.01
C TRP A 68 -5.91 -12.02 2.11
N ARG A 69 -6.64 -13.13 1.95
CA ARG A 69 -8.09 -13.20 2.14
C ARG A 69 -8.53 -12.82 3.56
N ASP A 70 -7.70 -13.09 4.57
CA ASP A 70 -8.00 -12.73 5.96
C ASP A 70 -7.86 -11.24 6.22
N LEU A 71 -7.16 -10.53 5.32
CA LEU A 71 -6.94 -9.09 5.39
C LEU A 71 -7.83 -8.30 4.42
N GLY A 72 -8.78 -8.97 3.77
CA GLY A 72 -9.77 -8.30 2.91
C GLY A 72 -9.58 -8.46 1.41
N PHE A 73 -8.61 -9.27 0.93
CA PHE A 73 -8.61 -9.79 -0.44
C PHE A 73 -9.64 -10.92 -0.60
N ARG A 74 -10.89 -10.63 -0.27
CA ARG A 74 -12.01 -11.55 -0.46
C ARG A 74 -12.68 -11.25 -1.78
N LYS A 75 -13.38 -12.25 -2.33
CA LYS A 75 -14.30 -12.00 -3.43
C LYS A 75 -15.34 -10.98 -2.92
N PRO A 76 -15.59 -9.87 -3.62
CA PRO A 76 -16.62 -8.94 -3.18
C PRO A 76 -18.01 -9.58 -3.18
N GLU A 77 -18.88 -9.13 -2.29
CA GLU A 77 -20.29 -9.54 -2.25
C GLU A 77 -21.03 -9.19 -3.55
N GLY A 78 -20.66 -8.06 -4.17
CA GLY A 78 -21.16 -7.62 -5.46
C GLY A 78 -20.23 -6.62 -6.12
N TRP A 79 -19.95 -6.82 -7.41
CA TRP A 79 -19.05 -5.95 -8.16
C TRP A 79 -19.62 -4.55 -8.38
N MET A 80 -20.94 -4.40 -8.53
CA MET A 80 -21.58 -3.07 -8.65
C MET A 80 -21.40 -2.23 -7.40
N ARG A 81 -21.63 -2.81 -6.21
CA ARG A 81 -21.37 -2.13 -4.93
C ARG A 81 -19.89 -1.77 -4.78
N THR A 82 -19.01 -2.68 -5.19
CA THR A 82 -17.55 -2.48 -5.13
C THR A 82 -17.11 -1.36 -6.06
N ALA A 83 -17.67 -1.28 -7.27
CA ALA A 83 -17.43 -0.20 -8.21
C ALA A 83 -17.96 1.14 -7.67
N GLY A 84 -19.17 1.18 -7.11
CA GLY A 84 -19.72 2.37 -6.47
C GLY A 84 -18.86 2.88 -5.30
N LEU A 85 -18.37 1.97 -4.45
CA LEU A 85 -17.41 2.32 -3.41
C LEU A 85 -16.04 2.71 -4.00
N GLY A 86 -15.64 2.15 -5.13
CA GLY A 86 -14.44 2.55 -5.86
C GLY A 86 -14.53 3.99 -6.38
N VAL A 87 -15.70 4.41 -6.87
CA VAL A 87 -15.97 5.82 -7.23
C VAL A 87 -15.87 6.71 -6.00
N LEU A 88 -16.44 6.30 -4.86
CA LEU A 88 -16.29 7.05 -3.61
C LEU A 88 -14.82 7.21 -3.21
N VAL A 89 -14.03 6.12 -3.28
CA VAL A 89 -12.58 6.16 -3.02
C VAL A 89 -11.90 7.14 -3.97
N PHE A 90 -12.20 7.05 -5.27
CA PHE A 90 -11.63 7.93 -6.29
C PHE A 90 -11.91 9.42 -5.99
N VAL A 91 -13.16 9.76 -5.67
CA VAL A 91 -13.55 11.13 -5.29
C VAL A 91 -12.82 11.56 -4.01
N ALA A 92 -12.70 10.67 -3.02
CA ALA A 92 -11.97 10.95 -1.79
C ALA A 92 -10.48 11.22 -2.04
N ILE A 93 -9.84 10.47 -2.96
CA ILE A 93 -8.45 10.72 -3.36
C ILE A 93 -8.34 12.10 -4.03
N ILE A 94 -9.24 12.46 -4.96
CA ILE A 94 -9.20 13.78 -5.62
C ILE A 94 -9.36 14.91 -4.60
N ALA A 95 -10.37 14.83 -3.74
CA ALA A 95 -10.63 15.85 -2.74
C ALA A 95 -9.45 16.00 -1.78
N THR A 96 -8.86 14.88 -1.34
CA THR A 96 -7.69 14.89 -0.46
C THR A 96 -6.45 15.39 -1.17
N SER A 97 -6.22 15.00 -2.43
CA SER A 97 -5.09 15.46 -3.23
C SER A 97 -5.14 16.96 -3.46
N GLY A 98 -6.33 17.53 -3.77
CA GLY A 98 -6.48 18.97 -3.96
C GLY A 98 -6.28 19.76 -2.68
N THR A 99 -6.89 19.31 -1.57
CA THR A 99 -6.79 20.02 -0.27
C THR A 99 -5.42 19.87 0.38
N ALA A 100 -4.87 18.65 0.45
CA ALA A 100 -3.55 18.41 1.01
C ALA A 100 -2.44 18.94 0.10
N GLY A 101 -2.62 18.88 -1.23
CA GLY A 101 -1.73 19.49 -2.21
C GLY A 101 -1.64 21.00 -2.01
N TYR A 102 -2.78 21.68 -1.91
CA TYR A 102 -2.80 23.11 -1.60
C TYR A 102 -2.05 23.46 -0.30
N VAL A 103 -2.24 22.67 0.77
CA VAL A 103 -1.50 22.87 2.02
C VAL A 103 0.00 22.56 1.84
N ALA A 104 0.35 21.54 1.05
CA ALA A 104 1.72 21.18 0.76
C ALA A 104 2.44 22.30 -0.02
N ASP A 105 1.78 22.92 -1.00
CA ASP A 105 2.31 24.01 -1.82
C ASP A 105 2.62 25.26 -0.99
N LEU A 106 1.88 25.49 0.09
CA LEU A 106 2.15 26.58 1.05
C LEU A 106 3.40 26.33 1.91
N LEU A 107 3.82 25.08 2.06
CA LEU A 107 4.85 24.67 3.03
C LEU A 107 6.15 24.21 2.34
N PHE A 108 6.07 23.65 1.14
CA PHE A 108 7.16 22.96 0.47
C PHE A 108 7.10 23.18 -1.04
N GLU A 109 8.27 23.26 -1.66
CA GLU A 109 8.42 23.31 -3.11
C GLU A 109 7.83 22.04 -3.77
N ASP A 110 7.02 22.24 -4.81
CA ASP A 110 6.55 21.16 -5.67
C ASP A 110 7.61 20.82 -6.72
N VAL A 111 8.25 19.66 -6.55
CA VAL A 111 9.25 19.10 -7.48
C VAL A 111 8.64 18.09 -8.45
N GLY A 112 7.30 17.97 -8.47
CA GLY A 112 6.53 17.05 -9.28
C GLY A 112 6.88 15.59 -9.01
N THR A 113 7.45 14.93 -10.03
CA THR A 113 7.92 13.53 -9.92
C THR A 113 9.41 13.36 -10.15
N SER A 114 10.18 14.44 -10.10
CA SER A 114 11.64 14.44 -10.27
C SER A 114 12.12 13.63 -11.49
N GLY A 115 11.43 13.81 -12.62
CA GLY A 115 11.76 13.15 -13.88
C GLY A 115 11.43 11.66 -13.97
N ARG A 116 10.86 11.06 -12.92
CA ARG A 116 10.64 9.60 -12.82
C ARG A 116 9.81 9.03 -13.98
N PHE A 117 8.92 9.84 -14.55
CA PHE A 117 7.98 9.43 -15.60
C PHE A 117 8.10 10.21 -16.91
N ASP A 118 9.18 10.98 -17.11
CA ASP A 118 9.30 11.86 -18.29
C ASP A 118 9.34 11.09 -19.62
N HIS A 119 9.87 9.87 -19.60
CA HIS A 119 9.93 8.96 -20.75
C HIS A 119 8.56 8.41 -21.19
N VAL A 120 7.48 8.71 -20.49
CA VAL A 120 6.12 8.21 -20.81
C VAL A 120 5.46 9.04 -21.91
N GLU A 121 5.82 10.32 -22.07
CA GLU A 121 5.18 11.22 -23.03
C GLU A 121 5.38 10.71 -24.47
N GLY A 122 4.28 10.40 -25.17
CA GLY A 122 4.29 9.91 -26.55
C GLY A 122 4.80 8.47 -26.77
N ASP A 123 5.32 7.78 -25.75
CA ASP A 123 5.85 6.41 -25.86
C ASP A 123 4.85 5.37 -25.35
N ILE A 124 4.24 4.62 -26.29
CA ILE A 124 3.23 3.61 -25.98
C ILE A 124 3.80 2.40 -25.20
N ALA A 125 5.06 2.04 -25.43
CA ALA A 125 5.70 0.92 -24.75
C ALA A 125 6.04 1.30 -23.31
N ALA A 126 6.54 2.51 -23.09
CA ALA A 126 6.73 3.09 -21.77
C ALA A 126 5.40 3.21 -21.01
N TYR A 127 4.37 3.75 -21.65
CA TYR A 127 3.03 3.86 -21.07
C TYR A 127 2.46 2.50 -20.67
N ALA A 128 2.52 1.49 -21.55
CA ALA A 128 2.06 0.14 -21.24
C ALA A 128 2.82 -0.48 -20.06
N THR A 129 4.13 -0.26 -20.00
CA THR A 129 4.99 -0.71 -18.90
C THR A 129 4.59 -0.05 -17.57
N VAL A 130 4.36 1.26 -17.57
CA VAL A 130 3.91 2.00 -16.39
C VAL A 130 2.48 1.61 -15.99
N MET A 131 1.58 1.33 -16.95
CA MET A 131 0.24 0.83 -16.67
C MET A 131 0.23 -0.52 -15.98
N LEU A 132 1.14 -1.42 -16.37
CA LEU A 132 1.33 -2.68 -15.64
C LEU A 132 1.74 -2.40 -14.19
N MET A 133 2.66 -1.45 -13.95
CA MET A 133 3.06 -1.06 -12.59
C MET A 133 1.95 -0.37 -11.81
N VAL A 134 1.14 0.47 -12.45
CA VAL A 134 0.01 1.16 -11.80
C VAL A 134 -0.96 0.13 -11.21
N TRP A 135 -1.36 -0.87 -11.99
CA TRP A 135 -2.36 -1.82 -11.52
C TRP A 135 -1.79 -2.90 -10.60
N THR A 136 -0.59 -3.40 -10.86
CA THR A 136 0.02 -4.44 -10.01
C THR A 136 0.56 -3.83 -8.72
N HIS A 137 1.32 -2.76 -8.83
CA HIS A 137 2.13 -2.27 -7.74
C HIS A 137 1.42 -1.19 -6.95
N ALA A 138 1.05 -0.08 -7.59
CA ALA A 138 0.41 1.04 -6.91
C ALA A 138 -1.01 0.69 -6.42
N ALA A 139 -1.82 0.05 -7.26
CA ALA A 139 -3.21 -0.25 -6.92
C ALA A 139 -3.37 -1.51 -6.06
N ILE A 140 -2.70 -2.62 -6.39
CA ILE A 140 -2.87 -3.88 -5.64
C ILE A 140 -1.88 -3.99 -4.48
N PHE A 141 -0.56 -3.90 -4.75
CA PHE A 141 0.45 -4.20 -3.72
C PHE A 141 0.49 -3.14 -2.63
N GLU A 142 0.41 -1.85 -2.96
CA GLU A 142 0.42 -0.82 -1.92
C GLU A 142 -0.82 -0.90 -1.03
N GLU A 143 -2.01 -1.12 -1.58
CA GLU A 143 -3.20 -1.36 -0.76
C GLU A 143 -3.03 -2.62 0.11
N ALA A 144 -2.54 -3.71 -0.48
CA ALA A 144 -2.27 -4.94 0.26
C ALA A 144 -1.32 -4.73 1.44
N LEU A 145 -0.24 -3.98 1.23
CA LEU A 145 0.83 -3.83 2.21
C LEU A 145 0.49 -2.78 3.25
N PHE A 146 0.08 -1.57 2.84
CA PHE A 146 -0.15 -0.48 3.77
C PHE A 146 -1.51 -0.61 4.45
N ARG A 147 -2.57 -0.89 3.68
CA ARG A 147 -3.93 -0.92 4.26
C ARG A 147 -4.19 -2.27 4.89
N ALA A 148 -3.94 -3.36 4.17
CA ALA A 148 -4.20 -4.69 4.70
C ALA A 148 -3.11 -5.16 5.70
N PHE A 149 -1.85 -5.19 5.31
CA PHE A 149 -0.82 -5.84 6.13
C PHE A 149 -0.45 -5.00 7.35
N VAL A 150 0.01 -3.76 7.14
CA VAL A 150 0.55 -2.86 8.17
C VAL A 150 -0.50 -2.55 9.23
N ILE A 151 -1.68 -2.04 8.84
CA ILE A 151 -2.74 -1.71 9.80
C ILE A 151 -3.10 -2.92 10.68
N ASN A 152 -3.34 -4.10 10.09
CA ASN A 152 -3.71 -5.27 10.88
C ASN A 152 -2.57 -5.77 11.79
N ARG A 153 -1.30 -5.58 11.41
CA ARG A 153 -0.15 -5.96 12.25
C ARG A 153 0.06 -4.99 13.41
N VAL A 154 -0.16 -3.69 13.19
CA VAL A 154 -0.18 -2.70 14.26
C VAL A 154 -1.34 -2.98 15.22
N LEU A 155 -2.55 -3.23 14.72
CA LEU A 155 -3.71 -3.59 15.55
C LEU A 155 -3.47 -4.85 16.37
N ALA A 156 -2.88 -5.90 15.77
CA ALA A 156 -2.55 -7.13 16.47
C ALA A 156 -1.45 -6.93 17.54
N THR A 157 -0.58 -5.93 17.35
CA THR A 157 0.47 -5.58 18.33
C THR A 157 -0.11 -4.81 19.51
N LEU A 158 -1.05 -3.90 19.26
CA LEU A 158 -1.64 -3.02 20.28
C LEU A 158 -2.90 -3.57 20.96
N GLY A 159 -3.38 -4.74 20.53
CA GLY A 159 -4.57 -5.38 21.11
C GLY A 159 -5.92 -4.85 20.58
N GLY A 160 -5.91 -4.01 19.53
CA GLY A 160 -7.11 -3.46 18.91
C GLY A 160 -7.74 -2.27 19.65
N GLY A 161 -8.99 -1.93 19.29
CA GLY A 161 -9.71 -0.77 19.83
C GLY A 161 -9.42 0.54 19.10
N ARG A 162 -10.19 1.59 19.41
CA ARG A 162 -10.17 2.88 18.68
C ARG A 162 -8.82 3.58 18.70
N ALA A 163 -8.13 3.56 19.84
CA ALA A 163 -6.80 4.18 19.96
C ALA A 163 -5.77 3.45 19.06
N ALA A 164 -5.80 2.11 19.04
CA ALA A 164 -4.96 1.32 18.16
C ALA A 164 -5.30 1.53 16.68
N GLU A 165 -6.58 1.70 16.33
CA GLU A 165 -7.03 2.02 14.97
C GLU A 165 -6.48 3.37 14.50
N VAL A 166 -6.62 4.41 15.31
CA VAL A 166 -6.06 5.74 15.01
C VAL A 166 -4.55 5.65 14.81
N PHE A 167 -3.83 5.01 15.74
CA PHE A 167 -2.38 4.86 15.63
C PHE A 167 -1.98 4.04 14.40
N ALA A 168 -2.69 2.94 14.11
CA ALA A 168 -2.38 2.07 12.96
C ALA A 168 -2.54 2.81 11.63
N VAL A 169 -3.60 3.61 11.49
CA VAL A 169 -3.83 4.41 10.28
C VAL A 169 -2.78 5.51 10.17
N LEU A 170 -2.49 6.24 11.24
CA LEU A 170 -1.46 7.29 11.25
C LEU A 170 -0.09 6.72 10.89
N PHE A 171 0.31 5.62 11.53
CA PHE A 171 1.58 4.93 11.24
C PHE A 171 1.66 4.51 9.77
N SER A 172 0.59 3.89 9.25
CA SER A 172 0.52 3.49 7.84
C SER A 172 0.59 4.70 6.90
N ALA A 173 -0.11 5.79 7.20
CA ALA A 173 -0.17 7.00 6.40
C ALA A 173 1.18 7.73 6.35
N THR A 174 1.84 7.90 7.49
CA THR A 174 3.18 8.49 7.58
C THR A 174 4.17 7.69 6.77
N PHE A 175 4.16 6.35 6.89
CA PHE A 175 5.08 5.51 6.14
C PHE A 175 4.77 5.50 4.64
N PHE A 176 3.49 5.59 4.26
CA PHE A 176 3.08 5.74 2.87
C PHE A 176 3.62 7.05 2.25
N GLY A 177 3.48 8.18 2.95
CA GLY A 177 4.05 9.47 2.54
C GLY A 177 5.59 9.45 2.45
N TYR A 178 6.26 8.93 3.49
CA TYR A 178 7.72 8.71 3.47
C TYR A 178 8.18 7.93 2.22
N ARG A 179 7.38 6.95 1.78
CA ARG A 179 7.77 6.15 0.62
C ARG A 179 7.77 6.93 -0.70
N HIS A 180 7.05 8.04 -0.77
CA HIS A 180 6.93 8.91 -1.92
C HIS A 180 7.93 10.07 -1.93
N TYR A 181 8.50 10.40 -0.76
CA TYR A 181 9.46 11.48 -0.60
C TYR A 181 10.63 11.47 -1.60
N TYR A 182 11.19 10.30 -1.90
CA TYR A 182 12.42 10.20 -2.71
C TYR A 182 12.31 10.74 -4.15
N TYR A 183 11.09 10.88 -4.69
CA TYR A 183 10.87 11.41 -6.06
C TYR A 183 9.80 12.50 -6.13
N GLN A 184 9.13 12.83 -5.01
CA GLN A 184 8.14 13.91 -4.97
C GLN A 184 8.45 14.98 -3.91
N GLY A 185 9.61 14.85 -3.24
CA GLY A 185 10.00 15.75 -2.15
C GLY A 185 9.03 15.73 -0.96
N MET A 186 9.12 16.74 -0.11
CA MET A 186 8.26 16.85 1.07
C MET A 186 6.81 17.21 0.68
N ASN A 187 6.63 17.97 -0.40
CA ASN A 187 5.31 18.29 -0.94
C ASN A 187 4.53 17.00 -1.24
N GLY A 188 5.06 16.14 -2.11
CA GLY A 188 4.38 14.89 -2.45
C GLY A 188 4.32 13.90 -1.29
N ALA A 189 5.29 13.89 -0.37
CA ALA A 189 5.21 13.06 0.84
C ALA A 189 4.03 13.45 1.74
N LEU A 190 3.76 14.75 1.91
CA LEU A 190 2.61 15.23 2.68
C LEU A 190 1.30 14.88 1.97
N THR A 191 1.20 15.21 0.68
CA THR A 191 0.00 14.97 -0.14
C THR A 191 -0.35 13.47 -0.20
N THR A 192 0.63 12.61 -0.52
CA THR A 192 0.41 11.16 -0.55
C THR A 192 0.18 10.58 0.83
N GLY A 193 0.84 11.10 1.88
CA GLY A 193 0.57 10.72 3.26
C GLY A 193 -0.89 10.99 3.68
N ALA A 194 -1.44 12.16 3.32
CA ALA A 194 -2.84 12.50 3.56
C ALA A 194 -3.80 11.59 2.78
N ILE A 195 -3.50 11.28 1.53
CA ILE A 195 -4.24 10.26 0.76
C ILE A 195 -4.14 8.89 1.47
N GLY A 196 -2.96 8.54 1.98
CA GLY A 196 -2.68 7.37 2.80
C GLY A 196 -3.59 7.25 4.01
N LEU A 197 -3.77 8.36 4.73
CA LEU A 197 -4.65 8.49 5.89
C LEU A 197 -6.10 8.19 5.51
N VAL A 198 -6.63 8.86 4.48
CA VAL A 198 -8.02 8.67 4.02
C VAL A 198 -8.26 7.23 3.55
N LEU A 199 -7.34 6.64 2.78
CA LEU A 199 -7.45 5.26 2.34
C LEU A 199 -7.41 4.26 3.52
N GLY A 200 -6.60 4.54 4.55
CA GLY A 200 -6.59 3.73 5.77
C GLY A 200 -7.89 3.84 6.58
N LEU A 201 -8.48 5.04 6.67
CA LEU A 201 -9.79 5.24 7.29
C LEU A 201 -10.90 4.50 6.53
N LEU A 202 -10.91 4.59 5.19
CA LEU A 202 -11.86 3.86 4.35
C LEU A 202 -11.68 2.34 4.47
N TYR A 203 -10.45 1.84 4.58
CA TYR A 203 -10.18 0.43 4.84
C TYR A 203 -10.81 -0.06 6.16
N LEU A 204 -10.69 0.73 7.23
CA LEU A 204 -11.35 0.42 8.51
C LEU A 204 -12.88 0.51 8.39
N TRP A 205 -13.40 1.52 7.70
CA TRP A 205 -14.83 1.71 7.48
C TRP A 205 -15.47 0.58 6.66
N PHE A 206 -14.74 0.04 5.67
CA PHE A 206 -15.11 -1.19 4.94
C PHE A 206 -14.98 -2.47 5.80
N GLY A 207 -14.69 -2.32 7.09
CA GLY A 207 -14.61 -3.42 8.05
C GLY A 207 -13.41 -4.34 7.85
N ARG A 208 -12.37 -3.88 7.12
CA ARG A 208 -11.16 -4.67 6.79
C ARG A 208 -11.44 -5.96 5.99
N ARG A 209 -12.60 -6.05 5.33
CA ARG A 209 -13.06 -7.27 4.64
C ARG A 209 -13.05 -7.17 3.12
N ASN A 210 -12.99 -5.96 2.56
CA ASN A 210 -13.01 -5.74 1.13
C ASN A 210 -12.04 -4.62 0.74
N ILE A 211 -10.91 -4.99 0.15
CA ILE A 211 -9.89 -4.04 -0.30
C ILE A 211 -10.13 -3.53 -1.73
N TRP A 212 -10.96 -4.22 -2.52
CA TRP A 212 -11.16 -3.93 -3.93
C TRP A 212 -11.62 -2.51 -4.24
N PRO A 213 -12.50 -1.85 -3.45
CA PRO A 213 -12.81 -0.44 -3.69
C PRO A 213 -11.58 0.46 -3.66
N LEU A 214 -10.63 0.19 -2.75
CA LEU A 214 -9.37 0.94 -2.65
C LEU A 214 -8.50 0.70 -3.88
N VAL A 215 -8.35 -0.55 -4.29
CA VAL A 215 -7.61 -0.95 -5.49
C VAL A 215 -8.19 -0.26 -6.74
N LEU A 216 -9.51 -0.28 -6.91
CA LEU A 216 -10.16 0.31 -8.08
C LEU A 216 -10.01 1.84 -8.10
N GLY A 217 -10.34 2.52 -6.99
CA GLY A 217 -10.24 3.98 -6.94
C GLY A 217 -8.81 4.49 -7.12
N HIS A 218 -7.83 3.84 -6.47
CA HIS A 218 -6.42 4.18 -6.58
C HIS A 218 -5.85 3.83 -7.98
N GLY A 219 -6.23 2.69 -8.55
CA GLY A 219 -5.83 2.33 -9.91
C GLY A 219 -6.37 3.31 -10.96
N VAL A 220 -7.63 3.73 -10.84
CA VAL A 220 -8.25 4.68 -11.78
C VAL A 220 -7.57 6.04 -11.74
N ILE A 221 -7.34 6.63 -10.56
CA ILE A 221 -6.69 7.95 -10.46
C ILE A 221 -5.26 7.91 -11.03
N ASN A 222 -4.51 6.84 -10.75
CA ASN A 222 -3.16 6.67 -11.29
C ASN A 222 -3.17 6.44 -12.81
N THR A 223 -4.17 5.72 -13.33
CA THR A 223 -4.37 5.55 -14.77
C THR A 223 -4.60 6.91 -15.42
N ILE A 224 -5.52 7.73 -14.89
CA ILE A 224 -5.80 9.08 -15.42
C ILE A 224 -4.52 9.94 -15.41
N GLY A 225 -3.79 9.97 -14.30
CA GLY A 225 -2.56 10.76 -14.18
C GLY A 225 -1.47 10.35 -15.18
N MET A 226 -1.28 9.05 -15.42
CA MET A 226 -0.30 8.58 -16.41
C MET A 226 -0.78 8.72 -17.84
N THR A 227 -2.08 8.60 -18.11
CA THR A 227 -2.65 8.89 -19.43
C THR A 227 -2.48 10.36 -19.77
N ALA A 228 -2.71 11.27 -18.82
CA ALA A 228 -2.44 12.69 -19.02
C ALA A 228 -0.97 12.95 -19.38
N ARG A 229 -0.03 12.29 -18.68
CA ARG A 229 1.41 12.37 -19.00
C ARG A 229 1.74 11.81 -20.38
N PHE A 230 1.18 10.65 -20.75
CA PHE A 230 1.37 10.06 -22.08
C PHE A 230 0.89 11.00 -23.19
N LEU A 231 -0.22 11.70 -22.97
CA LEU A 231 -0.81 12.67 -23.91
C LEU A 231 -0.13 14.05 -23.88
N GLY A 232 0.87 14.28 -23.01
CA GLY A 232 1.51 15.59 -22.86
C GLY A 232 0.61 16.66 -22.22
N VAL A 233 -0.49 16.27 -21.58
CA VAL A 233 -1.37 17.20 -20.86
C VAL A 233 -0.72 17.51 -19.51
N ARG A 234 -0.03 18.66 -19.45
CA ARG A 234 0.47 19.24 -18.19
C ARG A 234 -0.60 20.19 -17.68
N GLY A 235 -0.96 20.07 -16.40
CA GLY A 235 -1.76 21.11 -15.74
C GLY A 235 -0.85 22.31 -15.55
N ASP A 236 -1.03 23.30 -16.40
CA ASP A 236 -0.51 24.66 -16.28
C ASP A 236 -1.23 25.44 -15.17
#